data_AF-A0A534I5W8-F1
#
_entry.id   AF-A0A534I5W8-F1
#
_cell.length_a   1.000
_cell.length_b   1.000
_cell.length_c   1.000
_cell.angle_alpha   90.00
_cell.angle_beta   90.00
_cell.angle_gamma   90.00
#
_symmetry.space_group_name_H-M   'P 1'
#
loop_
_entity.id
_entity.type
_entity.pdbx_description
1 polymer ?
#
loop_
_entity_poly.entity_id
_entity_poly.type
_entity_poly.pdbx_seq_one_letter_code
_entity_poly.pdbx_strand_id
1 'polypeptide(L)'
;MRKRLITPTAERIRTRGEDWLNVEHAAVVEVTSEDKDFPVESAFVPGDARGWRAAAPGSQTIRLLFDHPQRLRCISLIFEEDETGRTQEFVLRWSSDVGSPLIEIVRQQWNFSPPESVREVEEYKVELYNVTVLELVIKPNISGGVARASLKNLRLS
;
A
#
# COMPACT_ATOMS: atom_id res chain seq x y z
N MET A 1 22.69 35.28 10.33
CA MET A 1 22.33 33.85 10.25
C MET A 1 23.44 33.09 9.55
N ARG A 2 23.88 31.94 10.10
CA ARG A 2 24.94 31.11 9.52
C ARG A 2 24.29 30.02 8.66
N LYS A 3 24.61 30.00 7.36
CA LYS A 3 24.10 29.02 6.39
C LYS A 3 25.22 28.11 5.94
N ARG A 4 24.93 26.82 5.80
CA ARG A 4 25.85 25.80 5.26
C ARG A 4 25.11 25.09 4.14
N LEU A 5 25.73 24.99 2.97
CA LEU A 5 25.18 24.27 1.84
C LEU A 5 25.35 22.76 2.10
N ILE A 6 24.24 22.02 2.00
CA ILE A 6 24.27 20.56 2.00
C ILE A 6 24.65 20.16 0.58
N THR A 7 25.83 19.54 0.43
CA THR A 7 26.13 18.79 -0.79
C THR A 7 25.09 17.68 -0.87
N PRO A 8 24.29 17.57 -1.95
CA PRO A 8 23.46 16.40 -2.12
C PRO A 8 24.41 15.23 -2.13
N THR A 9 24.36 14.39 -1.10
CA THR A 9 24.86 13.03 -1.24
C THR A 9 24.08 12.52 -2.44
N ALA A 10 24.76 12.26 -3.55
CA ALA A 10 24.21 11.39 -4.55
C ALA A 10 23.99 10.08 -3.80
N GLU A 11 22.80 9.91 -3.23
CA GLU A 11 22.25 8.59 -3.01
C GLU A 11 22.24 7.97 -4.39
N ARG A 12 23.36 7.31 -4.71
CA ARG A 12 23.30 6.09 -5.48
C ARG A 12 22.13 5.35 -4.85
N ILE A 13 21.00 5.36 -5.55
CA ILE A 13 19.95 4.37 -5.41
C ILE A 13 20.72 3.07 -5.51
N ARG A 14 21.12 2.55 -4.36
CA ARG A 14 21.65 1.22 -4.26
C ARG A 14 20.38 0.41 -4.46
N THR A 15 20.15 0.02 -5.71
CA THR A 15 19.52 -1.27 -6.01
C THR A 15 20.45 -2.36 -5.47
N ARG A 16 20.70 -2.37 -4.16
CA ARG A 16 20.84 -3.63 -3.44
C ARG A 16 19.46 -4.26 -3.61
N GLY A 17 19.41 -5.51 -4.05
CA GLY A 17 18.16 -6.25 -3.93
C GLY A 17 17.71 -6.11 -2.48
N GLU A 18 16.74 -5.24 -2.23
CA GLU A 18 15.92 -5.37 -1.04
C GLU A 18 15.30 -6.75 -1.21
N ASP A 19 15.58 -7.64 -0.26
CA ASP A 19 14.93 -8.94 -0.17
C ASP A 19 13.48 -8.66 0.21
N TRP A 20 12.69 -8.25 -0.78
CA TRP A 20 11.27 -8.00 -0.61
C TRP A 20 10.61 -9.31 -0.19
N LEU A 21 9.77 -9.21 0.83
CA LEU A 21 8.99 -10.32 1.35
C LEU A 21 8.11 -10.89 0.24
N ASN A 22 8.19 -12.20 0.05
CA ASN A 22 7.29 -12.94 -0.82
C ASN A 22 5.96 -13.13 -0.09
N VAL A 23 5.04 -12.17 -0.23
CA VAL A 23 3.76 -12.15 0.49
C VAL A 23 2.93 -13.41 0.21
N GLU A 24 2.91 -13.90 -1.04
CA GLU A 24 2.16 -15.10 -1.44
C GLU A 24 2.53 -16.36 -0.64
N HIS A 25 3.77 -16.44 -0.15
CA HIS A 25 4.27 -17.57 0.63
C HIS A 25 4.45 -17.26 2.12
N ALA A 26 4.17 -16.03 2.54
CA ALA A 26 4.39 -15.58 3.91
C ALA A 26 3.10 -15.24 4.66
N ALA A 27 1.98 -15.09 3.94
CA ALA A 27 0.72 -14.64 4.53
C ALA A 27 -0.50 -15.21 3.81
N VAL A 28 -1.57 -15.39 4.58
CA VAL A 28 -2.94 -15.44 4.05
C VAL A 28 -3.41 -14.02 3.77
N VAL A 29 -4.03 -13.80 2.61
CA VAL A 29 -4.55 -12.49 2.19
C VAL A 29 -6.07 -12.49 2.27
N GLU A 30 -6.63 -11.56 3.06
CA GLU A 30 -8.06 -11.30 3.11
C GLU A 30 -8.38 -10.03 2.33
N VAL A 31 -9.40 -10.07 1.49
CA VAL A 31 -9.93 -8.90 0.80
C VAL A 31 -11.42 -8.75 1.06
N THR A 32 -11.89 -7.50 1.16
CA THR A 32 -13.34 -7.22 1.26
C THR A 32 -14.09 -7.69 0.02
N SER A 33 -13.51 -7.43 -1.16
CA SER A 33 -14.01 -7.90 -2.45
C SER A 33 -12.90 -7.79 -3.49
N GLU A 34 -13.01 -8.51 -4.59
CA GLU A 34 -12.07 -8.42 -5.71
C GLU A 34 -12.78 -8.62 -7.05
N ASP A 35 -12.32 -7.89 -8.05
CA ASP A 35 -12.71 -8.10 -9.43
C ASP A 35 -11.93 -9.29 -10.00
N LYS A 36 -12.63 -10.22 -10.66
CA LYS A 36 -12.05 -11.45 -11.20
C LYS A 36 -10.87 -11.21 -12.16
N ASP A 37 -10.83 -10.04 -12.81
CA ASP A 37 -9.81 -9.71 -13.79
C ASP A 37 -8.62 -8.95 -13.14
N PHE A 38 -8.75 -8.56 -11.87
CA PHE A 38 -7.79 -7.79 -11.07
C PHE A 38 -7.64 -8.38 -9.66
N PRO A 39 -7.15 -9.64 -9.57
CA PRO A 39 -7.09 -10.37 -8.31
C PRO A 39 -5.97 -9.82 -7.40
N VAL A 40 -6.03 -10.10 -6.10
CA VAL A 40 -5.13 -9.46 -5.12
C VAL A 40 -3.66 -9.80 -5.34
N GLU A 41 -3.37 -10.99 -5.88
CA GLU A 41 -2.03 -11.47 -6.20
C GLU A 41 -1.31 -10.53 -7.18
N SER A 42 -2.05 -9.95 -8.12
CA SER A 42 -1.49 -8.99 -9.09
C SER A 42 -0.94 -7.71 -8.45
N ALA A 43 -1.29 -7.39 -7.19
CA ALA A 43 -0.70 -6.28 -6.46
C ALA A 43 0.67 -6.62 -5.82
N PHE A 44 1.02 -7.90 -5.65
CA PHE A 44 2.28 -8.31 -5.02
C PHE A 44 3.39 -8.62 -6.02
N VAL A 45 3.04 -8.87 -7.29
CA VAL A 45 4.00 -9.16 -8.36
C VAL A 45 4.64 -7.87 -8.89
N PRO A 46 5.97 -7.67 -8.77
CA PRO A 46 6.63 -6.49 -9.32
C PRO A 46 6.47 -6.43 -10.84
N GLY A 47 5.93 -5.33 -11.35
CA GLY A 47 5.78 -5.10 -12.79
C GLY A 47 4.55 -5.73 -13.43
N ASP A 48 3.65 -6.39 -12.67
CA ASP A 48 2.31 -6.70 -13.19
C ASP A 48 1.57 -5.37 -13.40
N ALA A 49 1.10 -5.16 -14.63
CA ALA A 49 0.41 -3.95 -15.02
C ALA A 49 -1.03 -3.89 -14.47
N ARG A 50 -1.59 -4.99 -13.95
CA ARG A 50 -3.00 -5.04 -13.54
C ARG A 50 -3.22 -4.51 -12.13
N GLY A 51 -2.40 -4.93 -11.17
CA GLY A 51 -2.69 -4.69 -9.75
C GLY A 51 -4.00 -5.35 -9.30
N TRP A 52 -4.46 -4.97 -8.11
CA TRP A 52 -5.73 -5.38 -7.53
C TRP A 52 -6.82 -4.32 -7.75
N ARG A 53 -8.07 -4.77 -7.87
CA ARG A 53 -9.26 -3.91 -7.86
C ARG A 53 -10.39 -4.57 -7.09
N ALA A 54 -11.10 -3.79 -6.28
CA ALA A 54 -12.31 -4.25 -5.63
C ALA A 54 -13.46 -4.49 -6.62
N ALA A 55 -14.30 -5.51 -6.36
CA ALA A 55 -15.52 -5.73 -7.14
C ALA A 55 -16.65 -4.76 -6.77
N ALA A 56 -16.69 -4.30 -5.51
CA ALA A 56 -17.73 -3.40 -5.02
C ALA A 56 -17.20 -1.97 -4.80
N PRO A 57 -18.06 -0.94 -4.93
CA PRO A 57 -17.70 0.43 -4.59
C PRO A 57 -17.55 0.62 -3.07
N GLY A 58 -16.97 1.75 -2.67
CA GLY A 58 -16.85 2.15 -1.27
C GLY A 58 -15.56 1.69 -0.61
N SER A 59 -15.51 1.75 0.73
CA SER A 59 -14.30 1.39 1.49
C SER A 59 -13.99 -0.09 1.37
N GLN A 60 -12.73 -0.42 1.11
CA GLN A 60 -12.28 -1.80 0.91
C GLN A 60 -11.01 -2.04 1.72
N THR A 61 -10.86 -3.28 2.17
CA THR A 61 -9.72 -3.69 2.99
C THR A 61 -8.94 -4.78 2.27
N ILE A 62 -7.61 -4.67 2.30
CA ILE A 62 -6.66 -5.76 2.08
C ILE A 62 -5.96 -6.02 3.40
N ARG A 63 -5.98 -7.26 3.89
CA ARG A 63 -5.32 -7.65 5.14
C ARG A 63 -4.39 -8.82 4.90
N LEU A 64 -3.15 -8.69 5.38
CA LEU A 64 -2.16 -9.75 5.39
C LEU A 64 -2.11 -10.36 6.80
N LEU A 65 -2.35 -11.66 6.89
CA LEU A 65 -2.18 -12.47 8.09
C LEU A 65 -0.93 -13.30 7.92
N PHE A 66 0.17 -12.92 8.56
CA PHE A 66 1.45 -13.60 8.36
C PHE A 66 1.49 -14.95 9.08
N ASP A 67 1.95 -15.98 8.39
CA ASP A 67 2.10 -17.35 8.94
C ASP A 67 3.10 -17.39 10.10
N HIS A 68 4.10 -16.52 10.01
CA HIS A 68 5.09 -16.28 11.05
C HIS A 68 5.27 -14.77 11.27
N PRO A 69 5.48 -14.31 12.53
CA PRO A 69 5.67 -12.89 12.80
C PRO A 69 6.81 -12.29 11.97
N GLN A 70 6.52 -11.22 11.24
CA GLN A 70 7.47 -10.55 10.37
C GLN A 70 8.12 -9.35 11.04
N ARG A 71 9.34 -9.03 10.63
CA ARG A 71 9.92 -7.71 10.87
C ARG A 71 9.74 -6.89 9.60
N LEU A 72 9.05 -5.76 9.70
CA LEU A 72 8.88 -4.85 8.58
C LEU A 72 9.72 -3.58 8.81
N ARG A 73 10.49 -3.23 7.80
CA ARG A 73 11.35 -2.07 7.68
C ARG A 73 10.91 -1.12 6.58
N CYS A 74 10.25 -1.63 5.55
CA CYS A 74 9.72 -0.82 4.47
C CYS A 74 8.32 -1.28 4.07
N ILE A 75 7.44 -0.32 3.81
CA ILE A 75 6.14 -0.54 3.17
C ILE A 75 6.08 0.39 1.97
N SER A 76 5.94 -0.17 0.77
CA SER A 76 5.76 0.57 -0.47
C SER A 76 4.38 0.32 -1.04
N LEU A 77 3.68 1.39 -1.44
CA LEU A 77 2.37 1.37 -2.05
C LEU A 77 2.39 2.18 -3.35
N ILE A 78 1.68 1.69 -4.36
CA ILE A 78 1.44 2.41 -5.60
C ILE A 78 -0.05 2.37 -5.91
N PHE A 79 -0.64 3.53 -6.16
CA PHE A 79 -2.01 3.67 -6.63
C PHE A 79 -2.03 4.38 -7.98
N GLU A 80 -3.00 4.02 -8.82
CA GLU A 80 -3.23 4.63 -10.13
C GLU A 80 -4.72 4.89 -10.34
N GLU A 81 -5.03 6.01 -11.01
CA GLU A 81 -6.36 6.41 -11.43
C GLU A 81 -6.23 7.24 -12.71
N ASP A 82 -6.67 6.67 -13.83
CA ASP A 82 -6.54 7.28 -15.16
C ASP A 82 -7.88 7.80 -15.71
N GLU A 83 -9.00 7.50 -15.06
CA GLU A 83 -10.33 7.73 -15.61
C GLU A 83 -11.05 8.91 -14.95
N THR A 84 -10.99 9.01 -13.62
CA THR A 84 -11.85 9.92 -12.86
C THR A 84 -11.08 10.74 -11.84
N GLY A 85 -11.33 12.05 -11.82
CA GLY A 85 -10.86 12.92 -10.74
C GLY A 85 -11.54 12.59 -9.41
N ARG A 86 -10.76 12.23 -8.38
CA ARG A 86 -11.28 11.86 -7.06
C ARG A 86 -10.25 12.07 -5.96
N THR A 87 -10.73 12.29 -4.75
CA THR A 87 -9.89 12.31 -3.55
C THR A 87 -9.96 10.96 -2.85
N GLN A 88 -8.87 10.20 -2.90
CA GLN A 88 -8.71 8.95 -2.19
C GLN A 88 -8.25 9.21 -0.75
N GLU A 89 -8.62 8.33 0.18
CA GLU A 89 -7.96 8.16 1.47
C GLU A 89 -7.51 6.70 1.62
N PHE A 90 -6.34 6.47 2.19
CA PHE A 90 -6.00 5.15 2.72
C PHE A 90 -5.46 5.22 4.15
N VAL A 91 -5.53 4.09 4.84
CA VAL A 91 -4.99 3.88 6.18
C VAL A 91 -4.20 2.59 6.21
N LEU A 92 -2.95 2.66 6.66
CA LEU A 92 -2.16 1.49 7.02
C LEU A 92 -2.22 1.27 8.52
N ARG A 93 -2.46 0.03 8.93
CA ARG A 93 -2.48 -0.38 10.33
C ARG A 93 -1.79 -1.71 10.50
N TRP A 94 -1.34 -2.01 11.72
CA TRP A 94 -0.70 -3.28 12.01
C TRP A 94 -1.01 -3.77 13.42
N SER A 95 -0.72 -5.04 13.68
CA SER A 95 -0.77 -5.64 15.01
C SER A 95 0.38 -6.63 15.19
N SER A 96 0.82 -6.80 16.43
CA SER A 96 1.82 -7.81 16.82
C SER A 96 1.20 -9.14 17.25
N ASP A 97 -0.13 -9.23 17.35
CA ASP A 97 -0.84 -10.46 17.69
C ASP A 97 -2.24 -10.51 17.04
N VAL A 98 -2.70 -11.71 16.72
CA VAL A 98 -4.02 -11.92 16.12
C VAL A 98 -5.09 -11.68 17.20
N GLY A 99 -5.92 -10.66 17.02
CA GLY A 99 -6.96 -10.26 17.99
C GLY A 99 -6.56 -9.08 18.89
N SER A 100 -5.31 -8.63 18.82
CA SER A 100 -4.93 -7.34 19.39
C SER A 100 -5.47 -6.18 18.54
N PRO A 101 -5.73 -5.00 19.14
CA PRO A 101 -6.16 -3.83 18.38
C PRO A 101 -5.13 -3.45 17.31
N LEU A 102 -5.62 -3.12 16.11
CA LEU A 102 -4.79 -2.59 15.04
C LEU A 102 -4.34 -1.16 15.35
N ILE A 103 -3.04 -0.91 15.29
CA ILE A 103 -2.40 0.39 15.50
C ILE A 103 -2.20 1.06 14.14
N GLU A 104 -2.67 2.30 14.00
CA GLU A 104 -2.47 3.10 12.79
C GLU A 104 -0.99 3.46 12.60
N ILE A 105 -0.45 3.16 11.43
CA ILE A 105 0.90 3.56 10.99
C ILE A 105 0.80 4.95 10.36
N VAL A 106 -0.10 5.09 9.39
CA VAL A 106 -0.29 6.32 8.62
C VAL A 106 -1.68 6.35 8.01
N ARG A 107 -2.18 7.56 7.82
CA ARG A 107 -3.36 7.88 7.00
C ARG A 107 -2.97 8.97 6.01
N GLN A 108 -3.26 8.73 4.74
CA GLN A 108 -3.00 9.70 3.67
C GLN A 108 -4.25 9.95 2.86
N GLN A 109 -4.33 11.15 2.31
CA GLN A 109 -5.30 11.51 1.29
C GLN A 109 -4.58 12.04 0.06
N TRP A 110 -5.04 11.61 -1.11
CA TRP A 110 -4.47 12.03 -2.40
C TRP A 110 -5.55 12.42 -3.39
N ASN A 111 -5.29 13.48 -4.14
CA ASN A 111 -6.17 13.95 -5.21
C ASN A 111 -5.68 13.42 -6.55
N PHE A 112 -6.41 12.47 -7.10
CA PHE A 112 -6.29 12.11 -8.50
C PHE A 112 -7.02 13.13 -9.35
N SER A 113 -6.33 13.65 -10.36
CA SER A 113 -6.85 14.61 -11.33
C SER A 113 -6.29 14.24 -12.69
N PRO A 114 -6.85 13.23 -13.39
CA PRO A 114 -6.36 12.87 -14.72
C PRO A 114 -6.59 14.00 -15.73
N PRO A 115 -5.63 14.26 -16.64
CA PRO A 115 -4.36 13.54 -16.81
C PRO A 115 -3.20 14.07 -15.94
N GLU A 116 -3.38 15.13 -15.17
CA GLU A 116 -2.29 15.82 -14.46
C GLU A 116 -1.69 15.01 -13.29
N SER A 117 -2.54 14.30 -12.53
CA SER A 117 -2.16 13.54 -11.34
C SER A 117 -2.89 12.20 -11.36
N VAL A 118 -2.24 11.19 -11.94
CA VAL A 118 -2.81 9.84 -12.13
C VAL A 118 -2.16 8.78 -11.23
N ARG A 119 -1.07 9.12 -10.54
CA ARG A 119 -0.27 8.14 -9.78
C ARG A 119 0.15 8.69 -8.43
N GLU A 120 -0.11 7.90 -7.39
CA GLU A 120 0.35 8.11 -6.02
C GLU A 120 1.38 7.01 -5.70
N VAL A 121 2.56 7.39 -5.23
CA VAL A 121 3.64 6.47 -4.85
C VAL A 121 4.07 6.80 -3.43
N GLU A 122 3.91 5.85 -2.53
CA GLU A 122 4.23 5.99 -1.11
C GLU A 122 5.30 4.97 -0.73
N GLU A 123 6.30 5.42 0.04
CA GLU A 123 7.31 4.55 0.64
C GLU A 123 7.56 4.97 2.08
N TYR A 124 7.22 4.08 3.02
CA TYR A 124 7.41 4.31 4.44
C TYR A 124 8.53 3.44 4.97
N LYS A 125 9.58 4.08 5.52
CA LYS A 125 10.56 3.40 6.35
C LYS A 125 9.99 3.29 7.77
N VAL A 126 9.79 2.05 8.22
CA VAL A 126 9.22 1.71 9.52
C VAL A 126 10.19 0.83 10.30
N GLU A 127 9.95 0.61 11.59
CA GLU A 127 10.71 -0.36 12.40
C GLU A 127 9.71 -1.17 13.23
N LEU A 128 8.94 -2.01 12.56
CA LEU A 128 7.90 -2.84 13.16
C LEU A 128 8.43 -4.25 13.41
N TYR A 129 8.19 -4.76 14.62
CA TYR A 129 8.67 -6.06 15.07
C TYR A 129 7.47 -6.95 15.38
N ASN A 130 7.63 -8.25 15.11
CA ASN A 130 6.61 -9.26 15.37
C ASN A 130 5.26 -8.96 14.71
N VAL A 131 5.25 -8.37 13.52
CA VAL A 131 4.04 -8.06 12.77
C VAL A 131 3.35 -9.37 12.40
N THR A 132 2.15 -9.58 12.93
CA THR A 132 1.29 -10.73 12.58
C THR A 132 0.17 -10.32 11.65
N VAL A 133 -0.26 -9.05 11.72
CA VAL A 133 -1.29 -8.49 10.84
C VAL A 133 -0.81 -7.15 10.26
N LEU A 134 -0.95 -6.99 8.95
CA LEU A 134 -0.88 -5.71 8.26
C LEU A 134 -2.21 -5.46 7.53
N GLU A 135 -2.83 -4.31 7.75
CA GLU A 135 -4.11 -3.93 7.15
C GLU A 135 -3.95 -2.63 6.36
N LEU A 136 -4.42 -2.66 5.11
CA LEU A 136 -4.61 -1.50 4.26
C LEU A 136 -6.11 -1.29 4.03
N VAL A 137 -6.64 -0.17 4.50
CA VAL A 137 -8.03 0.25 4.23
C VAL A 137 -8.00 1.39 3.22
N ILE A 138 -8.67 1.23 2.10
CA ILE A 138 -8.75 2.22 1.03
C ILE A 138 -10.18 2.71 0.93
N LYS A 139 -10.39 4.01 1.11
CA LYS A 139 -11.60 4.73 0.74
C LYS A 139 -11.35 5.40 -0.62
N PRO A 140 -11.85 4.82 -1.73
CA PRO A 140 -11.49 5.26 -3.08
C PRO A 140 -11.93 6.69 -3.37
N ASN A 141 -13.05 7.13 -2.80
CA ASN A 141 -13.47 8.52 -2.88
C ASN A 141 -14.02 8.97 -1.52
N ILE A 142 -13.40 9.98 -0.90
CA ILE A 142 -13.88 10.50 0.39
C ILE A 142 -15.28 11.10 0.28
N SER A 143 -15.64 11.62 -0.90
CA SER A 143 -16.98 12.14 -1.23
C SER A 143 -18.01 11.02 -1.45
N GLY A 144 -17.59 9.75 -1.46
CA GLY A 144 -18.45 8.59 -1.72
C GLY A 144 -18.70 8.33 -3.21
N GLY A 145 -19.80 7.62 -3.51
CA GLY A 145 -20.19 7.27 -4.87
C GLY A 145 -19.79 5.85 -5.28
N VAL A 146 -19.71 5.62 -6.59
CA VAL A 146 -19.49 4.29 -7.20
C VAL A 146 -18.01 3.95 -7.43
N ALA A 147 -17.10 4.77 -6.90
CA ALA A 147 -15.66 4.53 -7.02
C ALA A 147 -15.27 3.21 -6.33
N ARG A 148 -14.43 2.44 -7.00
CA ARG A 148 -13.87 1.17 -6.51
C ARG A 148 -12.43 1.40 -6.09
N ALA A 149 -12.01 0.76 -5.01
CA ALA A 149 -10.61 0.77 -4.61
C ALA A 149 -9.77 -0.03 -5.60
N SER A 150 -8.57 0.47 -5.87
CA SER A 150 -7.54 -0.21 -6.64
C SER A 150 -6.21 -0.06 -5.92
N LEU A 151 -5.29 -0.99 -6.16
CA LEU A 151 -3.94 -0.94 -5.67
C LEU A 151 -3.03 -1.51 -6.76
N LYS A 152 -2.12 -0.69 -7.26
CA LYS A 152 -1.21 -1.12 -8.32
C LYS A 152 -0.14 -2.05 -7.78
N ASN A 153 0.46 -1.70 -6.64
CA ASN A 153 1.52 -2.52 -6.05
C ASN A 153 1.62 -2.33 -4.54
N LEU A 154 1.89 -3.41 -3.80
CA LEU A 154 2.26 -3.40 -2.39
C LEU A 154 3.50 -4.28 -2.19
N ARG A 155 4.56 -3.71 -1.60
CA ARG A 155 5.81 -4.41 -1.29
C ARG A 155 6.25 -4.15 0.15
N LEU A 156 6.86 -5.17 0.74
CA LEU A 156 7.28 -5.21 2.13
C LEU A 156 8.71 -5.72 2.24
N SER A 157 9.54 -5.16 3.11
CA SER A 157 10.89 -5.67 3.44
C SER A 157 11.23 -5.43 4.91
#